data_AF-K2N0K4-F1
#
_entry.id   AF-K2N0K4-F1
#
_cell.length_a   1.000
_cell.length_b   1.000
_cell.length_c   1.000
_cell.angle_alpha   90.00
_cell.angle_beta   90.00
_cell.angle_gamma   90.00
#
_symmetry.space_group_name_H-M   'P 1'
#
loop_
_entity.id
_entity.type
_entity.pdbx_description
1 polymer ?
#
loop_
_entity_poly.entity_id
_entity_poly.type
_entity_poly.pdbx_seq_one_letter_code
_entity_poly.pdbx_strand_id
1 'polypeptide(L)'
;MENRLRDTSRVVRSHAAPLNEVTQEDLKVERLTGRKYMNPSKKHVMREEFSDKIEHIMHDPRPQEGVHSDLPISISPLLCELAAPRQRIHFNPPETVVGIVTCGGICPGLNDVIRSLTLTAVNAYRVKRVIGFRFGYWGLSKKGSHTAMELYRTSVTSIHRYGGTILGSSRGPQDTGEMVDTLERLGVNILFTVGGDGTQRGALKIAEEAKRRGVNIAVFGIPKTIDNDLSFSHRTFGFETAVDKAVEAVRAAYAEAISLNYGVGVVKLMGRDSGFIAAEAAVASAQANICLVPENPISEDIVMALIQRRFETSRSCVIIVAEGFGQDWEGGTGGHDASGNKKLTDIGVVLTKRIEAWLRKNKERYPNGTVKYIDPSYMIRACPPSANDALFCATLSTLAMHEAMAGATNCIIALRYNSYILVPIKVATSVRRVLDLRGQLWRQVREITVGLQDDVRAFKEAEVRRELEAISLVRERLIGQLSKL
;
A
#
# COMPACT_ATOMS: atom_id res chain seq x y z
N MET A 1 8.30 -32.88 -8.46
CA MET A 1 7.24 -32.07 -7.82
C MET A 1 7.62 -30.62 -8.03
N GLU A 2 6.93 -29.87 -8.87
CA GLU A 2 7.15 -28.41 -8.97
C GLU A 2 7.04 -27.81 -7.57
N ASN A 3 8.08 -27.14 -7.09
CA ASN A 3 8.05 -26.40 -5.84
C ASN A 3 6.96 -25.33 -5.94
N ARG A 4 5.78 -25.65 -5.41
CA ARG A 4 4.60 -24.78 -5.46
C ARG A 4 4.88 -23.61 -4.53
N LEU A 5 5.27 -22.50 -5.12
CA LEU A 5 5.45 -21.19 -4.49
C LEU A 5 4.18 -20.88 -3.67
N ARG A 6 4.32 -20.74 -2.34
CA ARG A 6 3.20 -20.42 -1.42
C ARG A 6 3.27 -18.98 -0.90
N ASP A 7 3.93 -18.10 -1.64
CA ASP A 7 3.99 -16.67 -1.31
C ASP A 7 2.57 -16.08 -1.39
N THR A 8 2.27 -15.08 -0.55
CA THR A 8 0.93 -14.45 -0.51
C THR A 8 0.70 -13.47 -1.66
N SER A 9 1.74 -13.17 -2.43
CA SER A 9 1.73 -12.22 -3.52
C SER A 9 2.48 -12.75 -4.73
N ARG A 10 2.07 -12.30 -5.92
CA ARG A 10 2.81 -12.48 -7.16
C ARG A 10 3.03 -11.15 -7.86
N VAL A 11 3.97 -11.13 -8.80
CA VAL A 11 4.28 -9.95 -9.60
C VAL A 11 3.58 -10.06 -10.95
N VAL A 12 2.97 -8.96 -11.40
CA VAL A 12 2.39 -8.84 -12.75
C VAL A 12 2.87 -7.56 -13.41
N ARG A 13 2.81 -7.53 -14.74
CA ARG A 13 3.18 -6.34 -15.52
C ARG A 13 2.25 -5.17 -15.19
N SER A 14 2.82 -3.98 -15.03
CA SER A 14 2.06 -2.73 -14.87
C SER A 14 1.44 -2.29 -16.20
N HIS A 15 0.30 -1.60 -16.16
CA HIS A 15 -0.44 -1.19 -17.37
C HIS A 15 0.36 -0.31 -18.34
N ALA A 16 1.29 0.49 -17.81
CA ALA A 16 2.18 1.34 -18.59
C ALA A 16 3.64 1.11 -18.17
N ALA A 17 4.05 -0.16 -18.27
CA ALA A 17 5.38 -0.61 -17.89
C ALA A 17 6.45 -0.09 -18.87
N PRO A 18 7.47 0.67 -18.41
CA PRO A 18 8.56 1.13 -19.26
C PRO A 18 9.54 0.00 -19.66
N LEU A 19 9.64 -1.07 -18.85
CA LEU A 19 10.50 -2.22 -19.13
C LEU A 19 9.65 -3.47 -19.44
N ASN A 20 10.14 -4.31 -20.35
CA ASN A 20 9.56 -5.63 -20.63
C ASN A 20 10.08 -6.71 -19.66
N GLU A 21 11.35 -6.64 -19.31
CA GLU A 21 12.05 -7.53 -18.38
C GLU A 21 12.98 -6.69 -17.49
N VAL A 22 13.36 -7.24 -16.34
CA VAL A 22 14.25 -6.58 -15.37
C VAL A 22 15.57 -7.32 -15.31
N THR A 23 16.66 -6.62 -15.60
CA THR A 23 18.04 -7.12 -15.50
C THR A 23 18.74 -6.55 -14.27
N GLN A 24 19.95 -7.04 -13.96
CA GLN A 24 20.76 -6.47 -12.88
C GLN A 24 21.20 -5.02 -13.18
N GLU A 25 21.36 -4.65 -14.45
CA GLU A 25 21.73 -3.29 -14.83
C GLU A 25 20.58 -2.32 -14.52
N ASP A 26 19.34 -2.73 -14.77
CA ASP A 26 18.15 -1.93 -14.47
C ASP A 26 17.96 -1.66 -12.98
N LEU A 27 18.55 -2.51 -12.11
CA LEU A 27 18.50 -2.36 -10.65
C LEU A 27 19.60 -1.47 -10.08
N LYS A 28 20.59 -1.07 -10.88
CA LYS A 28 21.63 -0.14 -10.42
C LYS A 28 21.03 1.24 -10.22
N VAL A 29 21.24 1.79 -9.03
CA VAL A 29 20.74 3.12 -8.67
C VAL A 29 21.63 4.19 -9.28
N GLU A 30 21.03 5.14 -9.99
CA GLU A 30 21.75 6.30 -10.52
C GLU A 30 22.21 7.20 -9.37
N ARG A 31 23.47 7.67 -9.48
CA ARG A 31 24.05 8.58 -8.50
C ARG A 31 24.69 9.78 -9.20
N LEU A 32 24.47 10.96 -8.64
CA LEU A 32 25.13 12.19 -9.07
C LEU A 32 26.65 12.07 -8.90
N THR A 33 27.40 12.70 -9.80
CA THR A 33 28.85 12.51 -9.88
C THR A 33 29.59 13.14 -8.70
N GLY A 34 30.39 12.33 -8.01
CA GLY A 34 31.30 12.76 -6.94
C GLY A 34 30.66 12.78 -5.55
N ARG A 35 31.42 12.34 -4.54
CA ARG A 35 31.04 12.40 -3.12
C ARG A 35 32.18 13.07 -2.33
N LYS A 36 32.14 14.39 -2.28
CA LYS A 36 33.28 15.22 -1.83
C LYS A 36 33.20 15.58 -0.35
N TYR A 37 32.00 15.62 0.23
CA TYR A 37 31.79 16.15 1.57
C TYR A 37 31.65 15.02 2.58
N MET A 38 32.10 15.27 3.80
CA MET A 38 31.85 14.34 4.90
C MET A 38 30.42 14.47 5.40
N ASN A 39 29.78 13.34 5.68
CA ASN A 39 28.51 13.30 6.37
C ASN A 39 28.63 13.97 7.76
N PRO A 40 27.85 15.04 8.05
CA PRO A 40 27.95 15.80 9.29
C PRO A 40 27.30 15.09 10.49
N SER A 41 26.65 13.93 10.29
CA SER A 41 25.98 13.18 11.36
C SER A 41 26.99 12.57 12.34
N LYS A 42 27.44 13.40 13.30
CA LYS A 42 28.45 13.05 14.32
C LYS A 42 28.08 11.85 15.20
N LYS A 43 26.79 11.47 15.26
CA LYS A 43 26.30 10.36 16.10
C LYS A 43 26.81 8.98 15.67
N HIS A 44 27.32 8.87 14.45
CA HIS A 44 27.68 7.59 13.83
C HIS A 44 29.08 7.58 13.19
N VAL A 45 29.63 8.76 12.84
CA VAL A 45 31.00 8.88 12.29
C VAL A 45 32.07 8.39 13.28
N MET A 46 31.81 8.47 14.60
CA MET A 46 32.74 8.03 15.65
C MET A 46 32.78 6.50 15.87
N ARG A 47 31.90 5.73 15.21
CA ARG A 47 31.74 4.28 15.47
C ARG A 47 32.03 3.38 14.26
N GLU A 48 32.60 3.91 13.18
CA GLU A 48 32.79 3.19 11.90
C GLU A 48 31.48 2.61 11.31
N GLU A 49 30.31 3.05 11.80
CA GLU A 49 28.99 2.55 11.39
C GLU A 49 28.60 2.95 9.96
N PHE A 50 29.35 3.86 9.32
CA PHE A 50 29.06 4.34 7.97
C PHE A 50 30.07 3.81 6.95
N SER A 51 29.56 3.10 5.95
CA SER A 51 30.34 2.59 4.83
C SER A 51 29.95 3.29 3.53
N ASP A 52 30.96 3.69 2.75
CA ASP A 52 30.77 4.14 1.38
C ASP A 52 30.53 2.98 0.40
N LYS A 53 30.82 1.73 0.84
CA LYS A 53 30.57 0.52 0.06
C LYS A 53 29.07 0.33 -0.12
N ILE A 54 28.68 0.08 -1.36
CA ILE A 54 27.31 -0.30 -1.69
C ILE A 54 27.14 -1.79 -1.37
N GLU A 55 26.30 -2.08 -0.39
CA GLU A 55 25.91 -3.42 -0.02
C GLU A 55 24.62 -3.79 -0.73
N HIS A 56 24.43 -5.09 -0.94
CA HIS A 56 23.28 -5.61 -1.68
C HIS A 56 22.62 -6.73 -0.90
N ILE A 57 21.33 -6.92 -1.15
CA ILE A 57 20.54 -8.05 -0.71
C ILE A 57 20.01 -8.81 -1.91
N MET A 58 19.88 -10.13 -1.80
CA MET A 58 19.27 -10.96 -2.82
C MET A 58 17.82 -10.53 -3.08
N HIS A 59 17.45 -10.35 -4.34
CA HIS A 59 16.06 -10.11 -4.71
C HIS A 59 15.18 -11.32 -4.33
N ASP A 60 15.71 -12.53 -4.46
CA ASP A 60 15.07 -13.77 -4.06
C ASP A 60 16.03 -14.61 -3.21
N PRO A 61 15.80 -14.80 -1.91
CA PRO A 61 16.74 -15.50 -1.04
C PRO A 61 16.65 -17.02 -1.17
N ARG A 62 15.75 -17.57 -2.00
CA ARG A 62 15.60 -19.02 -2.14
C ARG A 62 16.81 -19.63 -2.86
N PRO A 63 17.32 -20.79 -2.40
CA PRO A 63 18.44 -21.46 -3.04
C PRO A 63 18.00 -22.21 -4.31
N GLN A 64 18.90 -22.31 -5.29
CA GLN A 64 18.76 -23.22 -6.43
C GLN A 64 18.78 -24.66 -5.95
N GLU A 65 17.79 -25.44 -6.36
CA GLU A 65 17.76 -26.87 -6.06
C GLU A 65 18.69 -27.66 -6.97
N GLY A 66 19.33 -28.69 -6.43
CA GLY A 66 20.20 -29.59 -7.20
C GLY A 66 21.59 -29.04 -7.55
N VAL A 67 21.92 -27.83 -7.10
CA VAL A 67 23.28 -27.27 -7.23
C VAL A 67 24.06 -27.57 -5.95
N HIS A 68 25.07 -28.43 -6.06
CA HIS A 68 26.01 -28.72 -4.97
C HIS A 68 27.13 -27.68 -4.96
N SER A 69 26.98 -26.65 -4.13
CA SER A 69 28.00 -25.65 -3.82
C SER A 69 28.16 -25.50 -2.30
N ASP A 70 29.34 -25.06 -1.84
CA ASP A 70 29.63 -24.88 -0.40
C ASP A 70 28.69 -23.88 0.28
N LEU A 71 28.20 -22.89 -0.47
CA LEU A 71 27.20 -21.91 -0.05
C LEU A 71 25.98 -21.95 -0.95
N PRO A 72 24.76 -21.68 -0.43
CA PRO A 72 23.55 -21.65 -1.23
C PRO A 72 23.59 -20.52 -2.27
N ILE A 73 23.25 -20.83 -3.52
CA ILE A 73 23.16 -19.88 -4.63
C ILE A 73 21.70 -19.51 -4.83
N SER A 74 21.38 -18.21 -4.92
CA SER A 74 20.02 -17.73 -5.15
C SER A 74 19.43 -18.22 -6.49
N ILE A 75 18.12 -18.51 -6.52
CA ILE A 75 17.39 -18.80 -7.76
C ILE A 75 17.28 -17.60 -8.71
N SER A 76 17.53 -16.39 -8.22
CA SER A 76 17.52 -15.16 -9.01
C SER A 76 18.91 -14.54 -9.03
N PRO A 77 19.43 -14.13 -10.19
CA PRO A 77 20.69 -13.40 -10.25
C PRO A 77 20.57 -11.96 -9.76
N LEU A 78 19.35 -11.49 -9.47
CA LEU A 78 19.07 -10.10 -9.14
C LEU A 78 19.46 -9.76 -7.70
N LEU A 79 20.14 -8.63 -7.55
CA LEU A 79 20.58 -8.03 -6.29
C LEU A 79 20.03 -6.61 -6.19
N CYS A 80 19.46 -6.30 -5.03
CA CYS A 80 18.93 -4.97 -4.71
C CYS A 80 19.93 -4.23 -3.81
N GLU A 81 20.17 -2.96 -4.10
CA GLU A 81 21.03 -2.10 -3.28
C GLU A 81 20.37 -1.79 -1.92
N LEU A 82 21.10 -2.00 -0.82
CA LEU A 82 20.64 -1.67 0.53
C LEU A 82 20.78 -0.17 0.79
N ALA A 83 19.71 0.43 1.32
CA ALA A 83 19.68 1.83 1.71
C ALA A 83 20.37 2.01 3.06
N ALA A 84 21.37 2.89 3.12
CA ALA A 84 22.13 3.17 4.33
C ALA A 84 22.69 4.59 4.34
N PRO A 85 22.93 5.17 5.53
CA PRO A 85 23.75 6.36 5.64
C PRO A 85 25.18 6.10 5.15
N ARG A 86 25.70 7.05 4.35
CA ARG A 86 27.04 6.98 3.74
C ARG A 86 28.03 7.88 4.46
N GLN A 87 29.31 7.51 4.45
CA GLN A 87 30.37 8.29 5.07
C GLN A 87 30.58 9.58 4.27
N ARG A 88 30.70 9.46 2.95
CA ARG A 88 30.82 10.58 2.02
C ARG A 88 29.50 10.86 1.32
N ILE A 89 29.19 12.14 1.18
CA ILE A 89 27.97 12.63 0.58
C ILE A 89 28.27 13.54 -0.63
N HIS A 90 27.29 13.65 -1.52
CA HIS A 90 27.39 14.43 -2.74
C HIS A 90 27.18 15.92 -2.50
N PHE A 91 26.12 16.28 -1.77
CA PHE A 91 25.77 17.68 -1.54
C PHE A 91 26.49 18.27 -0.32
N ASN A 92 26.86 19.55 -0.42
CA ASN A 92 27.40 20.32 0.70
C ASN A 92 26.26 20.67 1.67
N PRO A 93 26.21 20.09 2.89
CA PRO A 93 25.03 20.21 3.74
C PRO A 93 24.53 21.65 3.99
N PRO A 94 25.35 22.60 4.49
CA PRO A 94 24.88 23.96 4.77
C PRO A 94 24.40 24.76 3.55
N GLU A 95 24.73 24.34 2.32
CA GLU A 95 24.27 24.99 1.09
C GLU A 95 23.08 24.27 0.44
N THR A 96 22.74 23.07 0.91
CA THR A 96 21.73 22.22 0.29
C THR A 96 20.33 22.76 0.55
N VAL A 97 19.50 22.83 -0.48
CA VAL A 97 18.06 23.12 -0.38
C VAL A 97 17.26 21.86 -0.71
N VAL A 98 16.37 21.47 0.20
CA VAL A 98 15.50 20.30 0.02
C VAL A 98 14.09 20.75 -0.35
N GLY A 99 13.49 20.14 -1.35
CA GLY A 99 12.09 20.29 -1.73
C GLY A 99 11.28 19.03 -1.41
N ILE A 100 10.03 19.19 -0.98
CA ILE A 100 9.11 18.09 -0.70
C ILE A 100 7.78 18.37 -1.41
N VAL A 101 7.25 17.38 -2.13
CA VAL A 101 5.93 17.44 -2.76
C VAL A 101 5.13 16.16 -2.50
N THR A 102 3.85 16.31 -2.15
CA THR A 102 2.91 15.19 -1.99
C THR A 102 1.86 15.19 -3.08
N CYS A 103 1.74 14.10 -3.84
CA CYS A 103 0.88 14.00 -5.03
C CYS A 103 -0.09 12.81 -4.96
N GLY A 104 -1.23 12.90 -5.67
CA GLY A 104 -2.24 11.86 -5.77
C GLY A 104 -3.22 11.82 -4.58
N GLY A 105 -3.88 10.67 -4.37
CA GLY A 105 -4.76 10.48 -3.22
C GLY A 105 -4.01 10.47 -1.89
N ILE A 106 -4.60 11.03 -0.83
CA ILE A 106 -4.04 10.99 0.53
C ILE A 106 -4.02 9.55 1.07
N CYS A 107 -3.12 9.27 2.01
CA CYS A 107 -3.09 8.06 2.83
C CYS A 107 -2.51 8.39 4.21
N PRO A 108 -2.73 7.53 5.23
CA PRO A 108 -2.13 7.71 6.54
C PRO A 108 -0.59 7.79 6.45
N GLY A 109 0.03 8.66 7.24
CA GLY A 109 1.50 8.79 7.32
C GLY A 109 2.15 9.84 6.42
N LEU A 110 1.40 10.54 5.55
CA LEU A 110 1.98 11.61 4.71
C LEU A 110 2.64 12.72 5.54
N ASN A 111 2.01 13.14 6.64
CA ASN A 111 2.60 14.14 7.53
C ASN A 111 3.83 13.62 8.29
N ASP A 112 3.89 12.32 8.63
CA ASP A 112 5.07 11.67 9.21
C ASP A 112 6.25 11.68 8.25
N VAL A 113 5.99 11.45 6.96
CA VAL A 113 7.01 11.54 5.91
C VAL A 113 7.54 12.96 5.78
N ILE A 114 6.65 13.96 5.63
CA ILE A 114 7.04 15.38 5.55
C ILE A 114 7.86 15.79 6.77
N ARG A 115 7.38 15.45 7.98
CA ARG A 115 8.04 15.76 9.24
C ARG A 115 9.41 15.11 9.31
N SER A 116 9.52 13.83 9.00
CA SER A 116 10.77 13.08 9.16
C SER A 116 11.82 13.53 8.15
N LEU A 117 11.43 13.78 6.89
CA LEU A 117 12.33 14.41 5.91
C LEU A 117 12.84 15.76 6.41
N THR A 118 11.93 16.64 6.86
CA THR A 118 12.29 17.98 7.34
C THR A 118 13.22 17.91 8.55
N LEU A 119 12.90 17.09 9.54
CA LEU A 119 13.70 16.96 10.76
C LEU A 119 15.04 16.29 10.50
N THR A 120 15.14 15.30 9.61
CA THR A 120 16.43 14.69 9.25
C THR A 120 17.29 15.68 8.48
N ALA A 121 16.72 16.44 7.53
CA ALA A 121 17.43 17.48 6.81
C ALA A 121 17.99 18.55 7.76
N VAL A 122 17.17 19.06 8.68
CA VAL A 122 17.58 20.14 9.60
C VAL A 122 18.50 19.64 10.72
N ASN A 123 18.18 18.50 11.34
CA ASN A 123 18.89 18.06 12.55
C ASN A 123 20.16 17.26 12.26
N ALA A 124 20.10 16.35 11.28
CA ALA A 124 21.24 15.50 10.93
C ALA A 124 22.18 16.21 9.95
N TYR A 125 21.61 16.87 8.93
CA TYR A 125 22.39 17.48 7.85
C TYR A 125 22.58 18.99 7.98
N ARG A 126 21.72 19.69 8.75
CA ARG A 126 21.77 21.16 8.89
C ARG A 126 21.71 21.84 7.52
N VAL A 127 20.79 21.37 6.67
CA VAL A 127 20.57 21.93 5.34
C VAL A 127 20.21 23.42 5.41
N LYS A 128 20.47 24.15 4.33
CA LYS A 128 20.19 25.59 4.23
C LYS A 128 18.73 25.91 4.53
N ARG A 129 17.82 25.16 3.89
CA ARG A 129 16.36 25.27 4.07
C ARG A 129 15.63 24.06 3.49
N VAL A 130 14.37 23.91 3.87
CA VAL A 130 13.46 22.86 3.36
C VAL A 130 12.19 23.53 2.87
N ILE A 131 11.79 23.26 1.63
CA ILE A 131 10.64 23.86 0.96
C ILE A 131 9.55 22.80 0.78
N GLY A 132 8.33 23.12 1.20
CA GLY A 132 7.13 22.35 0.91
C GLY A 132 6.38 22.94 -0.29
N PHE A 133 6.25 22.15 -1.36
CA PHE A 133 5.46 22.52 -2.54
C PHE A 133 4.00 22.12 -2.36
N ARG A 134 3.10 23.09 -2.51
CA ARG A 134 1.68 22.90 -2.18
C ARG A 134 0.91 22.20 -3.29
N PHE A 135 -0.05 21.36 -2.90
CA PHE A 135 -1.04 20.75 -3.80
C PHE A 135 -0.40 19.97 -4.96
N GLY A 136 0.56 19.10 -4.66
CA GLY A 136 1.19 18.22 -5.65
C GLY A 136 2.04 18.98 -6.68
N TYR A 137 2.16 18.43 -7.90
CA TYR A 137 2.98 19.05 -8.96
C TYR A 137 2.51 20.45 -9.34
N TRP A 138 1.24 20.79 -9.13
CA TRP A 138 0.76 22.17 -9.32
C TRP A 138 1.61 23.19 -8.56
N GLY A 139 2.06 22.88 -7.33
CA GLY A 139 2.91 23.77 -6.54
C GLY A 139 4.31 24.00 -7.12
N LEU A 140 4.72 23.21 -8.11
CA LEU A 140 5.97 23.39 -8.86
C LEU A 140 5.75 24.15 -10.18
N SER A 141 4.51 24.28 -10.66
CA SER A 141 4.20 25.09 -11.85
C SER A 141 4.54 26.57 -11.62
N LYS A 142 4.68 27.34 -12.71
CA LYS A 142 4.89 28.80 -12.61
C LYS A 142 3.80 29.46 -11.77
N LYS A 143 2.54 29.06 -12.00
CA LYS A 143 1.38 29.58 -11.27
C LYS A 143 1.35 29.13 -9.82
N GLY A 144 1.68 27.89 -9.48
CA GLY A 144 1.56 27.40 -8.10
C GLY A 144 2.77 27.70 -7.21
N SER A 145 3.95 27.95 -7.81
CA SER A 145 5.21 28.12 -7.07
C SER A 145 5.21 29.22 -6.01
N HIS A 146 4.39 30.27 -6.16
CA HIS A 146 4.26 31.33 -5.16
C HIS A 146 3.63 30.86 -3.83
N THR A 147 2.99 29.69 -3.81
CA THR A 147 2.40 29.08 -2.61
C THR A 147 3.38 28.20 -1.84
N ALA A 148 4.60 27.98 -2.37
CA ALA A 148 5.62 27.22 -1.68
C ALA A 148 5.89 27.79 -0.29
N MET A 149 6.11 26.92 0.69
CA MET A 149 6.30 27.32 2.08
C MET A 149 7.60 26.77 2.66
N GLU A 150 8.21 27.53 3.55
CA GLU A 150 9.37 27.06 4.31
C GLU A 150 8.92 26.07 5.40
N LEU A 151 9.63 24.94 5.48
CA LEU A 151 9.45 23.91 6.49
C LEU A 151 10.63 23.96 7.46
N TYR A 152 10.33 24.39 8.68
CA TYR A 152 11.26 24.45 9.80
C TYR A 152 10.76 23.60 10.96
N ARG A 153 11.60 23.34 11.96
CA ARG A 153 11.30 22.41 13.07
C ARG A 153 9.92 22.65 13.69
N THR A 154 9.59 23.89 14.03
CA THR A 154 8.31 24.23 14.68
C THR A 154 7.11 24.11 13.74
N SER A 155 7.28 24.27 12.42
CA SER A 155 6.19 24.06 11.44
C SER A 155 5.77 22.59 11.31
N VAL A 156 6.64 21.64 11.64
CA VAL A 156 6.40 20.19 11.48
C VAL A 156 6.30 19.42 12.80
N THR A 157 6.42 20.09 13.97
CA THR A 157 6.52 19.42 15.28
C THR A 157 5.42 18.38 15.50
N SER A 158 4.17 18.78 15.25
CA SER A 158 2.98 18.02 15.65
C SER A 158 2.16 17.50 14.46
N ILE A 159 2.62 17.68 13.22
CA ILE A 159 1.81 17.36 12.03
C ILE A 159 1.51 15.85 11.88
N HIS A 160 2.39 15.00 12.41
CA HIS A 160 2.23 13.54 12.44
C HIS A 160 0.99 13.05 13.21
N ARG A 161 0.41 13.90 14.06
CA ARG A 161 -0.82 13.59 14.81
C ARG A 161 -2.08 13.65 13.94
N TYR A 162 -1.98 14.17 12.72
CA TYR A 162 -3.10 14.39 11.83
C TYR A 162 -2.92 13.57 10.54
N GLY A 163 -4.02 13.04 10.02
CA GLY A 163 -4.04 12.48 8.67
C GLY A 163 -4.01 13.55 7.58
N GLY A 164 -4.07 13.11 6.32
CA GLY A 164 -3.90 14.01 5.18
C GLY A 164 -2.47 14.54 5.04
N THR A 165 -2.31 15.70 4.39
CA THR A 165 -1.01 16.34 4.15
C THR A 165 -1.12 17.85 4.37
N ILE A 166 -0.21 18.42 5.18
CA ILE A 166 -0.15 19.89 5.36
C ILE A 166 0.22 20.63 4.07
N LEU A 167 0.86 19.96 3.12
CA LEU A 167 1.19 20.54 1.83
C LEU A 167 -0.02 20.58 0.90
N GLY A 168 -1.06 19.79 1.18
CA GLY A 168 -2.11 19.50 0.21
C GLY A 168 -1.60 18.57 -0.90
N SER A 169 -2.52 18.06 -1.71
CA SER A 169 -2.19 17.17 -2.83
C SER A 169 -3.09 17.48 -4.03
N SER A 170 -2.66 17.09 -5.23
CA SER A 170 -3.47 17.15 -6.44
C SER A 170 -3.23 15.94 -7.34
N ARG A 171 -4.15 15.76 -8.29
CA ARG A 171 -4.00 14.85 -9.43
C ARG A 171 -3.77 15.69 -10.68
N GLY A 172 -3.07 15.11 -11.64
CA GLY A 172 -2.73 15.72 -12.92
C GLY A 172 -1.24 16.07 -13.06
N PRO A 173 -0.67 15.94 -14.27
CA PRO A 173 0.68 16.38 -14.56
C PRO A 173 0.76 17.91 -14.62
N GLN A 174 1.97 18.45 -14.59
CA GLN A 174 2.28 19.85 -14.96
C GLN A 174 3.38 19.84 -16.01
N ASP A 175 3.63 21.00 -16.64
CA ASP A 175 4.74 21.14 -17.57
C ASP A 175 6.08 20.88 -16.85
N THR A 176 6.88 19.98 -17.40
CA THR A 176 8.13 19.55 -16.76
C THR A 176 9.19 20.66 -16.81
N GLY A 177 9.19 21.47 -17.87
CA GLY A 177 10.07 22.63 -18.00
C GLY A 177 9.79 23.66 -16.91
N GLU A 178 8.52 24.03 -16.70
CA GLU A 178 8.12 24.97 -15.63
C GLU A 178 8.47 24.45 -14.23
N MET A 179 8.29 23.14 -14.00
CA MET A 179 8.65 22.54 -12.72
C MET A 179 10.15 22.67 -12.45
N VAL A 180 10.98 22.39 -13.45
CA VAL A 180 12.45 22.50 -13.33
C VAL A 180 12.89 23.97 -13.23
N ASP A 181 12.25 24.90 -13.95
CA ASP A 181 12.46 26.35 -13.79
C ASP A 181 12.25 26.78 -12.34
N THR A 182 11.21 26.25 -11.68
CA THR A 182 10.92 26.54 -10.28
C THR A 182 11.98 25.95 -9.35
N LEU A 183 12.43 24.72 -9.60
CA LEU A 183 13.50 24.09 -8.81
C LEU A 183 14.81 24.87 -8.92
N GLU A 184 15.19 25.29 -10.12
CA GLU A 184 16.38 26.12 -10.37
C GLU A 184 16.25 27.50 -9.70
N ARG A 185 15.12 28.19 -9.90
CA ARG A 185 14.87 29.52 -9.30
C ARG A 185 14.95 29.49 -7.77
N LEU A 186 14.49 28.40 -7.15
CA LEU A 186 14.54 28.23 -5.70
C LEU A 186 15.85 27.58 -5.21
N GLY A 187 16.75 27.22 -6.13
CA GLY A 187 18.02 26.59 -5.81
C GLY A 187 17.88 25.21 -5.15
N VAL A 188 16.80 24.48 -5.45
CA VAL A 188 16.57 23.14 -4.90
C VAL A 188 17.66 22.20 -5.39
N ASN A 189 18.22 21.39 -4.49
CA ASN A 189 19.22 20.36 -4.79
C ASN A 189 18.65 18.95 -4.68
N ILE A 190 17.63 18.75 -3.82
CA ILE A 190 16.99 17.45 -3.65
C ILE A 190 15.48 17.66 -3.69
N LEU A 191 14.77 16.98 -4.58
CA LEU A 191 13.31 16.94 -4.59
C LEU A 191 12.82 15.55 -4.15
N PHE A 192 12.13 15.51 -3.01
CA PHE A 192 11.38 14.32 -2.59
C PHE A 192 9.99 14.33 -3.17
N THR A 193 9.67 13.29 -3.95
CA THR A 193 8.36 13.09 -4.56
C THR A 193 7.60 11.98 -3.82
N VAL A 194 6.62 12.37 -3.01
CA VAL A 194 5.81 11.46 -2.20
C VAL A 194 4.52 11.15 -2.96
N GLY A 195 4.39 9.93 -3.49
CA GLY A 195 3.29 9.61 -4.39
C GLY A 195 3.36 8.19 -4.96
N GLY A 196 2.29 7.77 -5.63
CA GLY A 196 2.24 6.48 -6.33
C GLY A 196 2.87 6.54 -7.72
N ASP A 197 2.61 5.55 -8.56
CA ASP A 197 3.23 5.37 -9.88
C ASP A 197 3.17 6.60 -10.79
N GLY A 198 2.00 7.25 -10.85
CA GLY A 198 1.84 8.48 -11.63
C GLY A 198 2.80 9.59 -11.21
N THR A 199 3.02 9.73 -9.90
CA THR A 199 3.99 10.67 -9.34
C THR A 199 5.40 10.25 -9.70
N GLN A 200 5.78 9.00 -9.47
CA GLN A 200 7.16 8.56 -9.73
C GLN A 200 7.52 8.66 -11.22
N ARG A 201 6.57 8.40 -12.13
CA ARG A 201 6.76 8.68 -13.57
C ARG A 201 6.98 10.16 -13.86
N GLY A 202 6.29 11.06 -13.16
CA GLY A 202 6.53 12.50 -13.24
C GLY A 202 7.91 12.88 -12.68
N ALA A 203 8.34 12.23 -11.61
CA ALA A 203 9.65 12.43 -10.98
C ALA A 203 10.79 12.08 -11.95
N LEU A 204 10.66 10.97 -12.71
CA LEU A 204 11.61 10.60 -13.75
C LEU A 204 11.74 11.69 -14.83
N LYS A 205 10.61 12.24 -15.30
CA LYS A 205 10.61 13.33 -16.29
C LYS A 205 11.32 14.59 -15.76
N ILE A 206 11.08 14.96 -14.50
CA ILE A 206 11.75 16.09 -13.85
C ILE A 206 13.26 15.86 -13.78
N ALA A 207 13.70 14.66 -13.41
CA ALA A 207 15.12 14.33 -13.32
C ALA A 207 15.80 14.31 -14.69
N GLU A 208 15.16 13.77 -15.72
CA GLU A 208 15.65 13.77 -17.10
C GLU A 208 15.82 15.20 -17.63
N GLU A 209 14.84 16.08 -17.36
CA GLU A 209 14.91 17.50 -17.75
C GLU A 209 16.00 18.26 -16.97
N ALA A 210 16.12 18.03 -15.66
CA ALA A 210 17.19 18.62 -14.84
C ALA A 210 18.58 18.18 -15.34
N LYS A 211 18.74 16.89 -15.68
CA LYS A 211 19.96 16.35 -16.28
C LYS A 211 20.27 16.96 -17.63
N ARG A 212 19.27 17.14 -18.50
CA ARG A 212 19.40 17.79 -19.81
C ARG A 212 19.93 19.22 -19.68
N ARG A 213 19.55 19.92 -18.62
CA ARG A 213 20.00 21.29 -18.30
C ARG A 213 21.33 21.34 -17.54
N GLY A 214 21.90 20.20 -17.13
CA GLY A 214 23.11 20.15 -16.31
C GLY A 214 22.91 20.62 -14.87
N VAL A 215 21.66 20.59 -14.37
CA VAL A 215 21.32 21.07 -13.03
C VAL A 215 21.65 20.00 -12.00
N ASN A 216 22.35 20.38 -10.94
CA ASN A 216 22.75 19.46 -9.88
C ASN A 216 21.59 19.17 -8.90
N ILE A 217 20.64 18.36 -9.34
CA ILE A 217 19.44 17.98 -8.58
C ILE A 217 19.31 16.45 -8.47
N ALA A 218 19.07 15.97 -7.26
CA ALA A 218 18.58 14.61 -7.02
C ALA A 218 17.04 14.62 -6.94
N VAL A 219 16.39 13.73 -7.69
CA VAL A 219 14.95 13.49 -7.57
C VAL A 219 14.76 12.10 -6.96
N PHE A 220 14.18 12.05 -5.76
CA PHE A 220 14.08 10.85 -4.96
C PHE A 220 12.62 10.56 -4.61
N GLY A 221 12.16 9.34 -4.86
CA GLY A 221 10.79 8.92 -4.64
C GLY A 221 10.55 8.31 -3.25
N ILE A 222 9.44 8.68 -2.62
CA ILE A 222 8.89 7.94 -1.47
C ILE A 222 7.55 7.34 -1.91
N PRO A 223 7.47 6.01 -2.08
CA PRO A 223 6.34 5.39 -2.73
C PRO A 223 5.11 5.39 -1.83
N LYS A 224 4.02 5.97 -2.34
CA LYS A 224 2.76 6.13 -1.63
C LYS A 224 1.64 5.35 -2.33
N THR A 225 1.38 4.14 -1.86
CA THR A 225 0.19 3.35 -2.22
C THR A 225 -0.40 2.74 -0.96
N ILE A 226 -1.70 2.95 -0.75
CA ILE A 226 -2.42 2.34 0.37
C ILE A 226 -2.68 0.87 0.11
N ASP A 227 -2.74 0.46 -1.17
CA ASP A 227 -3.11 -0.90 -1.59
C ASP A 227 -1.97 -1.92 -1.40
N ASN A 228 -0.76 -1.46 -1.07
CA ASN A 228 0.44 -2.30 -0.91
C ASN A 228 0.74 -3.14 -2.17
N ASP A 229 0.55 -2.51 -3.34
CA ASP A 229 0.71 -3.09 -4.67
C ASP A 229 2.02 -2.70 -5.35
N LEU A 230 2.92 -2.02 -4.62
CA LEU A 230 4.25 -1.67 -5.11
C LEU A 230 5.11 -2.93 -5.26
N SER A 231 5.71 -3.11 -6.44
CA SER A 231 6.69 -4.17 -6.66
C SER A 231 8.02 -3.91 -5.95
N PHE A 232 8.86 -4.94 -5.83
CA PHE A 232 10.10 -4.89 -5.03
C PHE A 232 9.87 -4.46 -3.57
N SER A 233 8.62 -4.53 -3.09
CA SER A 233 8.25 -4.16 -1.74
C SER A 233 7.28 -5.17 -1.13
N HIS A 234 7.41 -5.40 0.17
CA HIS A 234 6.45 -6.21 0.94
C HIS A 234 5.46 -5.35 1.73
N ARG A 235 5.81 -4.08 1.97
CA ARG A 235 5.03 -3.13 2.76
C ARG A 235 5.26 -1.71 2.27
N THR A 236 4.16 -1.00 2.03
CA THR A 236 4.11 0.45 1.85
C THR A 236 3.42 1.12 3.03
N PHE A 237 3.74 2.40 3.28
CA PHE A 237 3.25 3.08 4.47
C PHE A 237 1.76 3.41 4.36
N GLY A 238 1.07 3.34 5.50
CA GLY A 238 -0.37 3.56 5.60
C GLY A 238 -1.22 2.32 5.32
N PHE A 239 -0.62 1.22 4.82
CA PHE A 239 -1.31 -0.04 4.57
C PHE A 239 -1.82 -0.70 5.87
N GLU A 240 -0.98 -0.84 6.89
CA GLU A 240 -1.40 -1.47 8.16
C GLU A 240 -2.50 -0.65 8.84
N THR A 241 -2.36 0.67 8.86
CA THR A 241 -3.42 1.58 9.34
C THR A 241 -4.72 1.39 8.55
N ALA A 242 -4.62 1.17 7.24
CA ALA A 242 -5.78 0.94 6.41
C ALA A 242 -6.50 -0.37 6.74
N VAL A 243 -5.74 -1.44 7.02
CA VAL A 243 -6.28 -2.72 7.48
C VAL A 243 -6.97 -2.56 8.84
N ASP A 244 -6.38 -1.86 9.80
CA ASP A 244 -7.00 -1.57 11.10
C ASP A 244 -8.38 -0.90 10.93
N LYS A 245 -8.45 0.15 10.09
CA LYS A 245 -9.70 0.87 9.81
C LYS A 245 -10.69 0.07 8.97
N ALA A 246 -10.21 -0.79 8.07
CA ALA A 246 -11.06 -1.71 7.33
C ALA A 246 -11.75 -2.71 8.28
N VAL A 247 -11.02 -3.26 9.25
CA VAL A 247 -11.58 -4.18 10.26
C VAL A 247 -12.65 -3.51 11.11
N GLU A 248 -12.45 -2.24 11.51
CA GLU A 248 -13.49 -1.45 12.20
C GLU A 248 -14.78 -1.35 11.36
N ALA A 249 -14.67 -1.08 10.06
CA ALA A 249 -15.80 -1.01 9.15
C ALA A 249 -16.51 -2.36 8.95
N VAL A 250 -15.73 -3.46 8.85
CA VAL A 250 -16.26 -4.82 8.76
C VAL A 250 -17.03 -5.21 10.01
N ARG A 251 -16.54 -4.84 11.20
CA ARG A 251 -17.26 -5.05 12.47
C ARG A 251 -18.60 -4.32 12.51
N ALA A 252 -18.66 -3.08 12.00
CA ALA A 252 -19.91 -2.33 11.89
C ALA A 252 -20.91 -3.01 10.94
N ALA A 253 -20.44 -3.47 9.77
CA ALA A 253 -21.28 -4.21 8.84
C ALA A 253 -21.76 -5.56 9.40
N TYR A 254 -20.92 -6.25 10.16
CA TYR A 254 -21.31 -7.46 10.87
C TYR A 254 -22.43 -7.18 11.89
N ALA A 255 -22.28 -6.12 12.70
CA ALA A 255 -23.29 -5.73 13.69
C ALA A 255 -24.65 -5.39 13.04
N GLU A 256 -24.65 -4.70 11.90
CA GLU A 256 -25.85 -4.45 11.09
C GLU A 256 -26.44 -5.76 10.54
N ALA A 257 -25.61 -6.61 9.93
CA ALA A 257 -26.06 -7.84 9.30
C ALA A 257 -26.65 -8.86 10.29
N ILE A 258 -26.04 -9.02 11.48
CA ILE A 258 -26.50 -9.98 12.50
C ILE A 258 -27.78 -9.52 13.21
N SER A 259 -28.06 -8.21 13.22
CA SER A 259 -29.23 -7.63 13.88
C SER A 259 -30.52 -7.74 13.05
N LEU A 260 -30.43 -8.20 11.80
CA LEU A 260 -31.53 -8.25 10.84
C LEU A 260 -31.72 -9.68 10.32
N ASN A 261 -32.97 -10.12 10.19
CA ASN A 261 -33.27 -11.42 9.60
C ASN A 261 -32.98 -11.40 8.09
N TYR A 262 -32.09 -12.26 7.62
CA TYR A 262 -31.53 -12.22 6.25
C TYR A 262 -30.84 -10.88 5.96
N GLY A 263 -30.08 -10.37 6.94
CA GLY A 263 -29.30 -9.14 6.84
C GLY A 263 -28.01 -9.33 6.06
N VAL A 264 -27.74 -8.41 5.13
CA VAL A 264 -26.49 -8.37 4.35
C VAL A 264 -25.74 -7.06 4.63
N GLY A 265 -24.52 -7.16 5.13
CA GLY A 265 -23.60 -6.04 5.31
C GLY A 265 -22.58 -6.01 4.19
N VAL A 266 -22.65 -5.02 3.30
CA VAL A 266 -21.70 -4.82 2.20
C VAL A 266 -20.70 -3.72 2.59
N VAL A 267 -19.41 -4.03 2.57
CA VAL A 267 -18.33 -3.07 2.86
C VAL A 267 -17.43 -2.94 1.65
N LYS A 268 -17.39 -1.74 1.06
CA LYS A 268 -16.39 -1.43 0.04
C LYS A 268 -15.05 -1.10 0.69
N LEU A 269 -13.97 -1.70 0.25
CA LEU A 269 -12.61 -1.39 0.71
C LEU A 269 -11.74 -0.89 -0.44
N MET A 270 -10.62 -0.27 -0.06
CA MET A 270 -9.53 0.05 -1.00
C MET A 270 -9.02 -1.21 -1.67
N GLY A 271 -8.42 -1.05 -2.85
CA GLY A 271 -7.99 -2.16 -3.69
C GLY A 271 -8.38 -1.92 -5.14
N ARG A 272 -7.76 -0.90 -5.74
CA ARG A 272 -8.03 -0.49 -7.12
C ARG A 272 -7.74 -1.61 -8.11
N ASP A 273 -6.66 -2.30 -7.85
CA ASP A 273 -5.93 -3.14 -8.78
C ASP A 273 -5.44 -4.43 -8.13
N SER A 274 -5.45 -4.46 -6.79
CA SER A 274 -5.12 -5.62 -5.98
C SER A 274 -5.97 -5.67 -4.71
N GLY A 275 -6.19 -6.87 -4.17
CA GLY A 275 -7.09 -7.10 -3.03
C GLY A 275 -6.44 -7.22 -1.66
N PHE A 276 -5.20 -6.77 -1.44
CA PHE A 276 -4.47 -7.02 -0.18
C PHE A 276 -5.22 -6.52 1.06
N ILE A 277 -5.73 -5.28 1.04
CA ILE A 277 -6.53 -4.75 2.17
C ILE A 277 -7.78 -5.59 2.40
N ALA A 278 -8.49 -5.95 1.33
CA ALA A 278 -9.70 -6.75 1.43
C ALA A 278 -9.43 -8.15 2.01
N ALA A 279 -8.36 -8.81 1.56
CA ALA A 279 -7.97 -10.13 2.04
C ALA A 279 -7.48 -10.10 3.50
N GLU A 280 -6.60 -9.15 3.86
CA GLU A 280 -6.11 -9.04 5.25
C GLU A 280 -7.24 -8.63 6.21
N ALA A 281 -8.11 -7.69 5.83
CA ALA A 281 -9.25 -7.31 6.65
C ALA A 281 -10.26 -8.46 6.82
N ALA A 282 -10.48 -9.28 5.78
CA ALA A 282 -11.32 -10.46 5.87
C ALA A 282 -10.78 -11.44 6.94
N VAL A 283 -9.50 -11.78 6.87
CA VAL A 283 -8.86 -12.72 7.82
C VAL A 283 -8.77 -12.13 9.22
N ALA A 284 -8.32 -10.89 9.36
CA ALA A 284 -8.14 -10.22 10.65
C ALA A 284 -9.46 -9.97 11.40
N SER A 285 -10.55 -9.70 10.66
CA SER A 285 -11.88 -9.55 11.27
C SER A 285 -12.51 -10.89 11.64
N ALA A 286 -12.19 -11.97 10.91
CA ALA A 286 -12.86 -13.27 10.97
C ALA A 286 -14.39 -13.21 10.80
N GLN A 287 -14.91 -12.14 10.19
CA GLN A 287 -16.34 -11.87 10.07
C GLN A 287 -16.85 -11.86 8.63
N ALA A 288 -15.96 -11.78 7.64
CA ALA A 288 -16.34 -11.78 6.23
C ALA A 288 -16.82 -13.17 5.78
N ASN A 289 -17.97 -13.23 5.13
CA ASN A 289 -18.50 -14.48 4.54
C ASN A 289 -18.23 -14.56 3.04
N ILE A 290 -18.08 -13.42 2.37
CA ILE A 290 -17.71 -13.31 0.96
C ILE A 290 -16.65 -12.20 0.86
N CYS A 291 -15.56 -12.46 0.14
CA CYS A 291 -14.50 -11.48 -0.12
C CYS A 291 -14.25 -11.39 -1.63
N LEU A 292 -14.53 -10.23 -2.21
CA LEU A 292 -14.49 -9.97 -3.66
C LEU A 292 -13.29 -9.07 -3.98
N VAL A 293 -12.36 -9.58 -4.80
CA VAL A 293 -11.09 -8.91 -5.12
C VAL A 293 -10.83 -8.87 -6.63
N PRO A 294 -10.07 -7.87 -7.15
CA PRO A 294 -9.82 -7.74 -8.59
C PRO A 294 -9.14 -8.96 -9.23
N GLU A 295 -8.34 -9.70 -8.46
CA GLU A 295 -7.61 -10.88 -8.92
C GLU A 295 -8.50 -12.10 -9.17
N ASN A 296 -9.72 -12.15 -8.60
CA ASN A 296 -10.65 -13.25 -8.72
C ASN A 296 -12.02 -12.76 -9.25
N PRO A 297 -12.10 -12.34 -10.52
CA PRO A 297 -13.36 -11.88 -11.11
C PRO A 297 -14.35 -13.04 -11.19
N ILE A 298 -15.57 -12.81 -10.69
CA ILE A 298 -16.69 -13.76 -10.74
C ILE A 298 -17.96 -13.01 -11.17
N SER A 299 -18.92 -13.73 -11.76
CA SER A 299 -20.17 -13.14 -12.24
C SER A 299 -21.12 -12.80 -11.10
N GLU A 300 -22.09 -11.92 -11.39
CA GLU A 300 -23.20 -11.58 -10.50
C GLU A 300 -23.93 -12.84 -9.99
N ASP A 301 -24.19 -13.79 -10.89
CA ASP A 301 -24.88 -15.04 -10.56
C ASP A 301 -24.12 -15.87 -9.51
N ILE A 302 -22.79 -15.93 -9.60
CA ILE A 302 -21.94 -16.64 -8.63
C ILE A 302 -22.02 -15.95 -7.27
N VAL A 303 -22.00 -14.61 -7.23
CA VAL A 303 -22.13 -13.85 -5.97
C VAL A 303 -23.49 -14.12 -5.31
N MET A 304 -24.58 -14.11 -6.08
CA MET A 304 -25.91 -14.43 -5.54
C MET A 304 -26.00 -15.89 -5.06
N ALA A 305 -25.37 -16.83 -5.77
CA ALA A 305 -25.29 -18.23 -5.35
C ALA A 305 -24.54 -18.39 -4.01
N LEU A 306 -23.46 -17.64 -3.79
CA LEU A 306 -22.74 -17.60 -2.52
C LEU A 306 -23.59 -17.03 -1.38
N ILE A 307 -24.36 -15.97 -1.63
CA ILE A 307 -25.30 -15.39 -0.65
C ILE A 307 -26.40 -16.39 -0.31
N GLN A 308 -26.99 -17.03 -1.32
CA GLN A 308 -27.98 -18.09 -1.14
C GLN A 308 -27.41 -19.21 -0.27
N ARG A 309 -26.18 -19.65 -0.55
CA ARG A 309 -25.50 -20.71 0.21
C ARG A 309 -25.28 -20.30 1.67
N ARG A 310 -24.88 -19.04 1.91
CA ARG A 310 -24.77 -18.50 3.27
C ARG A 310 -26.10 -18.57 4.03
N PHE A 311 -27.21 -18.25 3.37
CA PHE A 311 -28.52 -18.23 4.00
C PHE A 311 -29.13 -19.61 4.28
N GLU A 312 -28.50 -20.70 3.84
CA GLU A 312 -28.92 -22.06 4.21
C GLU A 312 -28.47 -22.46 5.63
N THR A 313 -27.37 -21.85 6.11
CA THR A 313 -26.82 -22.10 7.46
C THR A 313 -26.90 -20.90 8.39
N SER A 314 -27.12 -19.68 7.88
CA SER A 314 -27.17 -18.46 8.69
C SER A 314 -28.28 -17.50 8.26
N ARG A 315 -28.56 -16.50 9.10
CA ARG A 315 -29.48 -15.39 8.80
C ARG A 315 -28.75 -14.08 8.49
N SER A 316 -27.41 -14.09 8.47
CA SER A 316 -26.59 -12.90 8.19
C SER A 316 -25.49 -13.20 7.18
N CYS A 317 -25.11 -12.19 6.40
CA CYS A 317 -24.02 -12.27 5.43
C CYS A 317 -23.20 -10.97 5.42
N VAL A 318 -21.89 -11.05 5.61
CA VAL A 318 -20.97 -9.92 5.44
C VAL A 318 -20.18 -10.11 4.16
N ILE A 319 -20.19 -9.10 3.31
CA ILE A 319 -19.53 -9.07 2.00
C ILE A 319 -18.52 -7.94 2.00
N ILE A 320 -17.25 -8.30 1.82
CA ILE A 320 -16.18 -7.35 1.52
C ILE A 320 -16.02 -7.28 0.01
N VAL A 321 -15.95 -6.05 -0.54
CA VAL A 321 -15.69 -5.82 -1.96
C VAL A 321 -14.61 -4.77 -2.15
N ALA A 322 -13.52 -5.13 -2.82
CA ALA A 322 -12.50 -4.17 -3.23
C ALA A 322 -13.04 -3.28 -4.36
N GLU A 323 -12.69 -1.99 -4.39
CA GLU A 323 -13.21 -1.04 -5.38
C GLU A 323 -12.94 -1.44 -6.84
N GLY A 324 -11.86 -2.20 -7.09
CA GLY A 324 -11.50 -2.71 -8.41
C GLY A 324 -12.23 -3.97 -8.87
N PHE A 325 -13.05 -4.59 -8.01
CA PHE A 325 -13.86 -5.76 -8.40
C PHE A 325 -15.01 -5.36 -9.34
N GLY A 326 -15.50 -6.30 -10.15
CA GLY A 326 -16.74 -6.17 -10.94
C GLY A 326 -16.76 -5.01 -11.93
N GLN A 327 -15.60 -4.52 -12.38
CA GLN A 327 -15.50 -3.40 -13.32
C GLN A 327 -15.97 -3.75 -14.74
N ASP A 328 -16.27 -5.03 -14.98
CA ASP A 328 -16.84 -5.64 -16.18
C ASP A 328 -18.36 -5.87 -16.08
N TRP A 329 -18.97 -5.66 -14.90
CA TRP A 329 -20.41 -5.90 -14.69
C TRP A 329 -21.31 -4.83 -15.31
N GLU A 330 -20.78 -3.62 -15.51
CA GLU A 330 -21.46 -2.54 -16.23
C GLU A 330 -20.57 -2.05 -17.38
N GLY A 331 -21.19 -1.57 -18.46
CA GLY A 331 -20.48 -0.82 -19.48
C GLY A 331 -19.87 0.41 -18.81
N GLY A 332 -18.55 0.41 -18.61
CA GLY A 332 -17.88 1.37 -17.73
C GLY A 332 -18.22 2.83 -18.05
N THR A 333 -18.05 3.71 -17.05
CA THR A 333 -18.43 5.15 -17.15
C THR A 333 -17.70 5.96 -18.25
N GLY A 334 -16.72 5.37 -18.94
CA GLY A 334 -15.96 6.00 -20.04
C GLY A 334 -15.02 7.14 -19.63
N GLY A 335 -15.00 7.54 -18.35
CA GLY A 335 -14.25 8.71 -17.88
C GLY A 335 -12.84 8.41 -17.39
N HIS A 336 -11.95 9.40 -17.50
CA HIS A 336 -10.63 9.42 -16.86
C HIS A 336 -10.56 10.53 -15.81
N ASP A 337 -9.71 10.39 -14.80
CA ASP A 337 -9.37 11.48 -13.88
C ASP A 337 -8.35 12.45 -14.51
N ALA A 338 -8.04 13.56 -13.82
CA ALA A 338 -7.07 14.56 -14.30
C ALA A 338 -5.65 14.01 -14.49
N SER A 339 -5.33 12.86 -13.87
CA SER A 339 -4.06 12.13 -14.03
C SER A 339 -4.09 11.12 -15.19
N GLY A 340 -5.22 10.99 -15.90
CA GLY A 340 -5.40 10.01 -16.97
C GLY A 340 -5.70 8.59 -16.48
N ASN A 341 -6.07 8.40 -15.21
CA ASN A 341 -6.48 7.08 -14.70
C ASN A 341 -7.95 6.84 -15.03
N LYS A 342 -8.30 5.64 -15.48
CA LYS A 342 -9.70 5.23 -15.71
C LYS A 342 -10.52 5.38 -14.41
N LYS A 343 -11.64 6.08 -14.46
CA LYS A 343 -12.57 6.13 -13.33
C LYS A 343 -13.26 4.78 -13.19
N LEU A 344 -13.23 4.23 -11.98
CA LEU A 344 -13.92 2.98 -11.67
C LEU A 344 -15.40 3.25 -11.49
N THR A 345 -16.23 2.29 -11.89
CA THR A 345 -17.63 2.24 -11.49
C THR A 345 -17.68 1.93 -9.99
N ASP A 346 -18.59 2.56 -9.25
CA ASP A 346 -18.75 2.29 -7.82
C ASP A 346 -19.43 0.92 -7.61
N ILE A 347 -18.59 -0.12 -7.60
CA ILE A 347 -19.05 -1.50 -7.47
C ILE A 347 -19.79 -1.74 -6.16
N GLY A 348 -19.50 -0.98 -5.09
CA GLY A 348 -20.24 -1.09 -3.83
C GLY A 348 -21.72 -0.77 -4.03
N VAL A 349 -22.03 0.35 -4.69
CA VAL A 349 -23.40 0.76 -4.99
C VAL A 349 -24.08 -0.21 -5.98
N VAL A 350 -23.37 -0.62 -7.03
CA VAL A 350 -23.89 -1.57 -8.03
C VAL A 350 -24.25 -2.89 -7.35
N LEU A 351 -23.30 -3.48 -6.61
CA LEU A 351 -23.48 -4.75 -5.91
C LEU A 351 -24.65 -4.68 -4.93
N THR A 352 -24.75 -3.62 -4.12
CA THR A 352 -25.87 -3.44 -3.18
C THR A 352 -27.22 -3.45 -3.90
N LYS A 353 -27.35 -2.70 -5.02
CA LYS A 353 -28.60 -2.70 -5.81
C LYS A 353 -28.94 -4.07 -6.37
N ARG A 354 -27.94 -4.83 -6.85
CA ARG A 354 -28.15 -6.19 -7.36
C ARG A 354 -28.63 -7.14 -6.27
N ILE A 355 -28.04 -7.07 -5.08
CA ILE A 355 -28.45 -7.91 -3.93
C ILE A 355 -29.87 -7.56 -3.49
N GLU A 356 -30.21 -6.27 -3.40
CA GLU A 356 -31.58 -5.83 -3.07
C GLU A 356 -32.61 -6.32 -4.08
N ALA A 357 -32.31 -6.24 -5.37
CA ALA A 357 -33.17 -6.75 -6.44
C ALA A 357 -33.35 -8.27 -6.35
N TRP A 358 -32.25 -9.00 -6.09
CA TRP A 358 -32.27 -10.45 -5.91
C TRP A 358 -33.09 -10.86 -4.68
N LEU A 359 -32.92 -10.20 -3.52
CA LEU A 359 -33.72 -10.45 -2.32
C LEU A 359 -35.21 -10.19 -2.56
N ARG A 360 -35.54 -9.11 -3.27
CA ARG A 360 -36.94 -8.79 -3.62
C ARG A 360 -37.58 -9.85 -4.49
N LYS A 361 -36.84 -10.38 -5.48
CA LYS A 361 -37.29 -11.47 -6.35
C LYS A 361 -37.50 -12.79 -5.57
N ASN A 362 -36.75 -12.99 -4.48
CA ASN A 362 -36.78 -14.21 -3.66
C ASN A 362 -37.46 -13.99 -2.29
N LYS A 363 -38.39 -13.03 -2.19
CA LYS A 363 -39.01 -12.61 -0.91
C LYS A 363 -39.72 -13.75 -0.16
N GLU A 364 -40.26 -14.74 -0.89
CA GLU A 364 -40.89 -15.92 -0.28
C GLU A 364 -39.90 -16.76 0.52
N ARG A 365 -38.65 -16.89 0.02
CA ARG A 365 -37.59 -17.65 0.69
C ARG A 365 -36.87 -16.83 1.75
N TYR A 366 -36.74 -15.51 1.54
CA TYR A 366 -36.02 -14.59 2.42
C TYR A 366 -36.91 -13.43 2.87
N PRO A 367 -37.94 -13.69 3.70
CA PRO A 367 -38.82 -12.63 4.18
C PRO A 367 -38.02 -11.60 5.00
N ASN A 368 -38.22 -10.32 4.69
CA ASN A 368 -37.56 -9.17 5.33
C ASN A 368 -36.04 -9.04 5.10
N GLY A 369 -35.51 -9.70 4.06
CA GLY A 369 -34.10 -9.53 3.68
C GLY A 369 -33.74 -8.06 3.47
N THR A 370 -32.66 -7.63 4.09
CA THR A 370 -32.24 -6.22 4.14
C THR A 370 -30.75 -6.11 3.82
N VAL A 371 -30.36 -5.05 3.11
CA VAL A 371 -28.96 -4.77 2.76
C VAL A 371 -28.54 -3.45 3.40
N LYS A 372 -27.33 -3.42 3.97
CA LYS A 372 -26.67 -2.21 4.50
C LYS A 372 -25.33 -2.06 3.81
N TYR A 373 -25.10 -0.89 3.23
CA TYR A 373 -23.85 -0.58 2.54
C TYR A 373 -23.02 0.41 3.34
N ILE A 374 -21.74 0.10 3.50
CA ILE A 374 -20.75 0.96 4.18
C ILE A 374 -19.62 1.26 3.20
N ASP A 375 -19.37 2.55 2.98
CA ASP A 375 -18.19 3.06 2.29
C ASP A 375 -17.28 3.81 3.29
N PRO A 376 -16.34 3.12 3.94
CA PRO A 376 -15.39 3.71 4.90
C PRO A 376 -14.22 4.41 4.20
N SER A 377 -14.21 4.54 2.87
CA SER A 377 -12.99 4.87 2.09
C SER A 377 -12.28 6.15 2.59
N TYR A 378 -13.04 7.20 2.88
CA TYR A 378 -12.47 8.46 3.34
C TYR A 378 -11.98 8.41 4.78
N MET A 379 -12.66 7.65 5.64
CA MET A 379 -12.24 7.43 7.03
C MET A 379 -10.92 6.65 7.09
N ILE A 380 -10.75 5.65 6.20
CA ILE A 380 -9.53 4.85 6.08
C ILE A 380 -8.35 5.72 5.63
N ARG A 381 -8.49 6.46 4.54
CA ARG A 381 -7.32 7.16 3.94
C ARG A 381 -6.97 8.48 4.60
N ALA A 382 -7.89 9.09 5.34
CA ALA A 382 -7.73 10.43 5.93
C ALA A 382 -7.36 10.40 7.41
N CYS A 383 -7.30 9.24 8.05
CA CYS A 383 -6.92 9.14 9.45
C CYS A 383 -5.40 9.32 9.67
N PRO A 384 -4.97 9.64 10.90
CA PRO A 384 -3.57 9.54 11.30
C PRO A 384 -3.05 8.09 11.19
N PRO A 385 -1.73 7.87 11.04
CA PRO A 385 -1.16 6.53 11.02
C PRO A 385 -1.22 5.85 12.39
N SER A 386 -1.19 4.51 12.37
CA SER A 386 -0.87 3.69 13.55
C SER A 386 0.58 3.93 14.00
N ALA A 387 0.93 3.52 15.22
CA ALA A 387 2.30 3.68 15.73
C ALA A 387 3.35 2.94 14.86
N ASN A 388 3.01 1.76 14.34
CA ASN A 388 3.89 1.00 13.45
C ASN A 388 4.09 1.70 12.10
N ASP A 389 3.02 2.25 11.51
CA ASP A 389 3.14 3.03 10.28
C ASP A 389 3.89 4.36 10.49
N ALA A 390 3.72 5.01 11.64
CA ALA A 390 4.49 6.21 11.99
C ALA A 390 6.00 5.92 12.07
N LEU A 391 6.38 4.83 12.75
CA LEU A 391 7.77 4.34 12.78
C LEU A 391 8.28 4.02 11.37
N PHE A 392 7.49 3.33 10.57
CA PHE A 392 7.85 2.97 9.20
C PHE A 392 8.06 4.20 8.30
N CYS A 393 7.15 5.18 8.37
CA CYS A 393 7.28 6.46 7.67
C CYS A 393 8.57 7.20 8.05
N ALA A 394 8.89 7.25 9.35
CA ALA A 394 10.07 7.92 9.85
C ALA A 394 11.36 7.27 9.35
N THR A 395 11.42 5.93 9.36
CA THR A 395 12.59 5.17 8.88
C THR A 395 12.79 5.33 7.37
N LEU A 396 11.73 5.16 6.57
CA LEU A 396 11.77 5.38 5.11
C LEU A 396 12.30 6.76 4.77
N SER A 397 11.76 7.79 5.42
CA SER A 397 12.12 9.18 5.16
C SER A 397 13.55 9.50 5.57
N THR A 398 14.01 8.93 6.69
CA THR A 398 15.37 9.14 7.19
C THR A 398 16.39 8.51 6.23
N LEU A 399 16.15 7.27 5.80
CA LEU A 399 17.02 6.59 4.82
C LEU A 399 16.98 7.25 3.44
N ALA A 400 15.81 7.71 2.99
CA ALA A 400 15.67 8.48 1.76
C ALA A 400 16.51 9.77 1.79
N MET A 401 16.48 10.50 2.91
CA MET A 401 17.34 11.68 3.11
C MET A 401 18.82 11.32 3.05
N HIS A 402 19.22 10.25 3.74
CA HIS A 402 20.60 9.80 3.75
C HIS A 402 21.13 9.48 2.36
N GLU A 403 20.37 8.74 1.57
CA GLU A 403 20.78 8.30 0.24
C GLU A 403 20.73 9.44 -0.79
N ALA A 404 19.73 10.33 -0.72
CA ALA A 404 19.66 11.49 -1.58
C ALA A 404 20.81 12.48 -1.30
N MET A 405 21.17 12.71 -0.03
CA MET A 405 22.36 13.49 0.33
C MET A 405 23.64 12.85 -0.24
N ALA A 406 23.70 11.52 -0.29
CA ALA A 406 24.78 10.75 -0.92
C ALA A 406 24.71 10.69 -2.46
N GLY A 407 23.79 11.43 -3.06
CA GLY A 407 23.65 11.62 -4.50
C GLY A 407 22.74 10.61 -5.21
N ALA A 408 22.05 9.72 -4.50
CA ALA A 408 21.06 8.83 -5.13
C ALA A 408 19.93 9.65 -5.77
N THR A 409 19.58 9.30 -7.01
CA THR A 409 18.52 9.95 -7.80
C THR A 409 17.81 8.91 -8.67
N ASN A 410 16.67 9.26 -9.26
CA ASN A 410 15.89 8.38 -10.14
C ASN A 410 15.47 7.04 -9.52
N CYS A 411 15.37 7.01 -8.20
CA CYS A 411 15.03 5.82 -7.43
C CYS A 411 13.99 6.12 -6.35
N ILE A 412 13.44 5.05 -5.81
CA ILE A 412 12.56 5.05 -4.64
C ILE A 412 13.22 4.27 -3.51
N ILE A 413 12.83 4.57 -2.28
CA ILE A 413 13.08 3.73 -1.11
C ILE A 413 11.95 2.70 -0.96
N ALA A 414 12.28 1.43 -0.68
CA ALA A 414 11.29 0.37 -0.45
C ALA A 414 11.73 -0.58 0.67
N LEU A 415 10.79 -1.34 1.24
CA LEU A 415 11.07 -2.41 2.21
C LEU A 415 10.87 -3.79 1.58
N ARG A 416 11.88 -4.65 1.62
CA ARG A 416 11.82 -6.05 1.15
C ARG A 416 12.62 -6.95 2.09
N TYR A 417 12.07 -8.11 2.45
CA TYR A 417 12.67 -9.05 3.43
C TYR A 417 13.20 -8.39 4.71
N ASN A 418 12.42 -7.44 5.26
CA ASN A 418 12.77 -6.67 6.45
C ASN A 418 14.04 -5.81 6.32
N SER A 419 14.49 -5.55 5.09
CA SER A 419 15.58 -4.63 4.76
C SER A 419 15.09 -3.50 3.87
N TYR A 420 15.69 -2.33 4.03
CA TYR A 420 15.39 -1.16 3.20
C TYR A 420 16.30 -1.17 1.98
N ILE A 421 15.70 -1.06 0.80
CA ILE A 421 16.39 -1.12 -0.48
C ILE A 421 16.09 0.12 -1.31
N LEU A 422 17.01 0.44 -2.22
CA LEU A 422 16.81 1.42 -3.27
C LEU A 422 16.41 0.69 -4.56
N VAL A 423 15.39 1.21 -5.24
CA VAL A 423 14.89 0.62 -6.49
C VAL A 423 14.74 1.74 -7.53
N PRO A 424 15.35 1.63 -8.72
CA PRO A 424 15.13 2.60 -9.79
C PRO A 424 13.65 2.74 -10.16
N ILE A 425 13.20 3.97 -10.40
CA ILE A 425 11.79 4.28 -10.68
C ILE A 425 11.27 3.50 -11.90
N LYS A 426 12.11 3.35 -12.94
CA LYS A 426 11.78 2.59 -14.15
C LYS A 426 11.41 1.13 -13.82
N VAL A 427 12.18 0.49 -12.93
CA VAL A 427 11.89 -0.88 -12.49
C VAL A 427 10.62 -0.92 -11.65
N ALA A 428 10.53 -0.06 -10.62
CA ALA A 428 9.39 -0.06 -9.70
C ALA A 428 8.04 0.19 -10.39
N THR A 429 8.02 0.97 -11.48
CA THR A 429 6.81 1.29 -12.25
C THR A 429 6.54 0.32 -13.41
N SER A 430 7.42 -0.65 -13.66
CA SER A 430 7.25 -1.67 -14.72
C SER A 430 6.41 -2.85 -14.29
N VAL A 431 6.41 -3.16 -13.01
CA VAL A 431 5.70 -4.30 -12.44
C VAL A 431 5.00 -3.89 -11.16
N ARG A 432 3.92 -4.61 -10.82
CA ARG A 432 3.10 -4.39 -9.63
C ARG A 432 2.87 -5.70 -8.90
N ARG A 433 2.59 -5.59 -7.61
CA ARG A 433 2.29 -6.71 -6.73
C ARG A 433 0.77 -6.94 -6.70
N VAL A 434 0.34 -8.19 -6.82
CA VAL A 434 -1.07 -8.61 -6.71
C VAL A 434 -1.19 -9.84 -5.83
N LEU A 435 -2.38 -10.13 -5.31
CA LEU A 435 -2.63 -11.35 -4.54
C LEU A 435 -2.30 -12.60 -5.36
N ASP A 436 -1.67 -13.56 -4.71
CA ASP A 436 -1.63 -14.92 -5.22
C ASP A 436 -2.80 -15.72 -4.64
N LEU A 437 -3.73 -16.14 -5.50
CA LEU A 437 -4.89 -16.94 -5.11
C LEU A 437 -4.51 -18.35 -4.61
N ARG A 438 -3.25 -18.77 -4.80
CA ARG A 438 -2.68 -20.01 -4.25
C ARG A 438 -1.90 -19.79 -2.96
N GLY A 439 -1.62 -18.52 -2.62
CA GLY A 439 -0.86 -18.11 -1.46
C GLY A 439 -1.60 -18.30 -0.14
N GLN A 440 -0.85 -18.30 0.98
CA GLN A 440 -1.40 -18.58 2.30
C GLN A 440 -2.52 -17.62 2.72
N LEU A 441 -2.38 -16.31 2.43
CA LEU A 441 -3.38 -15.30 2.77
C LEU A 441 -4.73 -15.61 2.10
N TRP A 442 -4.74 -15.87 0.78
CA TRP A 442 -5.99 -16.17 0.08
C TRP A 442 -6.56 -17.54 0.47
N ARG A 443 -5.72 -18.51 0.84
CA ARG A 443 -6.19 -19.78 1.41
C ARG A 443 -6.96 -19.56 2.71
N GLN A 444 -6.47 -18.71 3.62
CA GLN A 444 -7.20 -18.35 4.84
C GLN A 444 -8.51 -17.63 4.54
N VAL A 445 -8.54 -16.73 3.54
CA VAL A 445 -9.79 -16.11 3.07
C VAL A 445 -10.78 -17.19 2.61
N ARG A 446 -10.33 -18.16 1.80
CA ARG A 446 -11.18 -19.27 1.32
C ARG A 446 -11.66 -20.19 2.45
N GLU A 447 -10.89 -20.33 3.53
CA GLU A 447 -11.25 -21.16 4.69
C GLU A 447 -12.37 -20.54 5.53
N ILE A 448 -12.43 -19.19 5.63
CA ILE A 448 -13.46 -18.49 6.42
C ILE A 448 -14.68 -18.06 5.60
N THR A 449 -14.55 -17.99 4.28
CA THR A 449 -15.63 -17.58 3.37
C THR A 449 -16.41 -18.78 2.84
N VAL A 450 -17.61 -18.51 2.32
CA VAL A 450 -18.53 -19.53 1.82
C VAL A 450 -17.99 -20.18 0.55
N GLY A 451 -17.99 -21.52 0.48
CA GLY A 451 -17.68 -22.28 -0.71
C GLY A 451 -18.93 -22.81 -1.43
N LEU A 452 -18.93 -22.75 -2.76
CA LEU A 452 -20.02 -23.36 -3.55
C LEU A 452 -19.98 -24.90 -3.56
N GLN A 453 -18.82 -25.49 -3.27
CA GLN A 453 -18.61 -26.95 -3.28
C GLN A 453 -18.85 -27.60 -1.92
N ASP A 454 -19.03 -26.81 -0.86
CA ASP A 454 -19.24 -27.33 0.50
C ASP A 454 -20.54 -28.12 0.55
N ASP A 455 -20.59 -29.34 1.08
CA ASP A 455 -21.86 -30.04 1.31
C ASP A 455 -22.55 -29.44 2.55
N VAL A 456 -23.45 -28.49 2.34
CA VAL A 456 -24.16 -27.78 3.43
C VAL A 456 -24.96 -28.72 4.32
N ARG A 457 -25.52 -29.81 3.77
CA ARG A 457 -26.29 -30.75 4.59
C ARG A 457 -25.36 -31.50 5.53
N ALA A 458 -24.28 -32.06 5.00
CA ALA A 458 -23.29 -32.77 5.80
C ALA A 458 -22.60 -31.83 6.82
N PHE A 459 -22.29 -30.58 6.42
CA PHE A 459 -21.70 -29.60 7.31
C PHE A 459 -22.62 -29.25 8.48
N LYS A 460 -23.90 -28.96 8.20
CA LYS A 460 -24.90 -28.62 9.23
C LYS A 460 -25.17 -29.79 10.16
N GLU A 461 -25.19 -31.01 9.64
CA GLU A 461 -25.31 -32.21 10.47
C GLU A 461 -24.10 -32.38 11.40
N ALA A 462 -22.88 -32.20 10.90
CA ALA A 462 -21.67 -32.25 11.71
C ALA A 462 -21.60 -31.13 12.76
N GLU A 463 -22.04 -29.91 12.41
CA GLU A 463 -22.13 -28.76 13.32
C GLU A 463 -23.08 -29.03 14.48
N VAL A 464 -24.33 -29.44 14.19
CA VAL A 464 -25.33 -29.78 15.23
C VAL A 464 -24.85 -30.93 16.11
N ARG A 465 -24.20 -31.96 15.54
CA ARG A 465 -23.62 -33.06 16.34
C ARG A 465 -22.57 -32.56 17.34
N ARG A 466 -21.66 -31.67 16.91
CA ARG A 466 -20.64 -31.08 17.79
C ARG A 466 -21.25 -30.22 18.90
N GLU A 467 -22.27 -29.42 18.57
CA GLU A 467 -22.98 -28.61 19.57
C GLU A 467 -23.70 -29.48 20.61
N LEU A 468 -24.38 -30.54 20.17
CA LEU A 468 -25.06 -31.48 21.06
C LEU A 468 -24.09 -32.20 22.00
N GLU A 469 -22.93 -32.60 21.50
CA GLU A 469 -21.88 -33.22 22.32
C GLU A 469 -21.37 -32.23 23.40
N ALA A 470 -21.07 -30.99 22.99
CA ALA A 470 -20.59 -29.96 23.91
C ALA A 470 -21.63 -29.61 25.00
N ILE A 471 -22.91 -29.45 24.62
CA ILE A 471 -23.98 -29.15 25.56
C ILE A 471 -24.20 -30.31 26.53
N SER A 472 -24.12 -31.55 26.05
CA SER A 472 -24.27 -32.75 26.88
C SER A 472 -23.19 -32.84 27.95
N LEU A 473 -21.93 -32.64 27.58
CA LEU A 473 -20.80 -32.60 28.53
C LEU A 473 -20.96 -31.50 29.58
N VAL A 474 -21.39 -30.31 29.17
CA VAL A 474 -21.65 -29.19 30.09
C VAL A 474 -22.78 -29.53 31.05
N ARG A 475 -23.88 -30.11 30.55
CA ARG A 475 -25.02 -30.53 31.37
C ARG A 475 -24.61 -31.57 32.42
N GLU A 476 -23.87 -32.61 32.02
CA GLU A 476 -23.39 -33.65 32.95
C GLU A 476 -22.48 -33.07 34.04
N ARG A 477 -21.57 -32.16 33.66
CA ARG A 477 -20.69 -31.47 34.62
C ARG A 477 -21.51 -30.67 35.65
N LEU A 478 -22.53 -29.94 35.22
CA LEU A 478 -23.38 -29.15 36.12
C LEU A 478 -24.22 -30.05 37.05
N ILE A 479 -24.77 -31.15 36.54
CA ILE A 479 -25.49 -32.15 37.37
C ILE A 479 -24.54 -32.74 38.43
N GLY A 480 -23.32 -33.11 38.04
CA GLY A 480 -22.32 -33.64 38.96
C GLY A 480 -21.79 -32.63 39.99
N GLN A 481 -21.88 -31.33 39.71
CA GLN A 481 -21.62 -30.28 40.71
C GLN A 481 -22.78 -30.17 41.70
N LEU A 482 -24.02 -30.21 41.20
CA LEU A 482 -25.22 -30.13 42.03
C LEU A 482 -25.34 -31.30 43.01
N SER A 483 -24.97 -32.51 42.60
CA SER A 483 -25.02 -33.70 43.47
C SER A 483 -23.96 -33.71 44.59
N LYS A 484 -22.98 -32.79 44.54
CA LYS A 484 -21.91 -32.65 45.55
C LYS A 484 -22.17 -31.52 46.55
N LEU A 485 -23.15 -30.66 46.27
CA LEU A 485 -23.69 -29.65 47.19
C LEU A 485 -24.77 -30.31 48.04
#